data_AF-A0A847M438-F1
#
_entry.id   AF-A0A847M438-F1
#
_cell.length_a   1.000
_cell.length_b   1.000
_cell.length_c   1.000
_cell.angle_alpha   90.00
_cell.angle_beta   90.00
_cell.angle_gamma   90.00
#
_symmetry.space_group_name_H-M   'P 1'
#
loop_
_entity.id
_entity.type
_entity.pdbx_description
1 polymer ?
#
loop_
_entity_poly.entity_id
_entity_poly.type
_entity_poly.pdbx_seq_one_letter_code
_entity_poly.pdbx_strand_id
1 'polypeptide(L)'
;LEKTSHLLHERLSKSGGAAWVSVNKALVTRASAVIPIIPLYISALFKVMKEKGLHEGCIEQLVRLYKERLYVGEAVQNPSKVPTDSERRIRIDDWEMRDDVQRETKARMEAITEENLFTLADVEGFKHDFLEAHGFDVAGVDYEADVDPSTI
;
A
#
# COMPACT_ATOMS: atom_id res chain seq x y z
N LEU A 1 10.96 6.32 -13.51
CA LEU A 1 10.78 4.91 -13.12
C LEU A 1 10.24 4.08 -14.28
N GLU A 2 9.09 4.45 -14.83
CA GLU A 2 8.40 3.70 -15.90
C GLU A 2 9.25 3.53 -17.17
N LYS A 3 9.89 4.61 -17.67
CA LYS A 3 10.86 4.53 -18.78
C LYS A 3 11.94 3.46 -18.54
N THR A 4 12.51 3.43 -17.34
CA THR A 4 13.54 2.44 -16.97
C THR A 4 12.97 1.03 -16.94
N SER A 5 11.74 0.85 -16.46
CA SER A 5 11.05 -0.45 -16.49
C SER A 5 10.91 -1.00 -17.91
N HIS A 6 10.59 -0.17 -18.90
CA HIS A 6 10.54 -0.60 -20.30
C HIS A 6 11.91 -1.04 -20.81
N LEU A 7 12.97 -0.28 -20.52
CA LEU A 7 14.34 -0.64 -20.91
C LEU A 7 14.79 -1.97 -20.27
N LEU A 8 14.48 -2.17 -18.99
CA LEU A 8 14.77 -3.42 -18.29
C LEU A 8 13.97 -4.58 -18.86
N HIS A 9 12.69 -4.36 -19.20
CA HIS A 9 11.86 -5.40 -19.80
C HIS A 9 12.40 -5.84 -21.15
N GLU A 10 12.81 -4.92 -22.03
CA GLU A 10 13.43 -5.24 -23.33
C GLU A 10 14.73 -6.05 -23.15
N ARG A 11 15.52 -5.74 -22.12
CA ARG A 11 16.74 -6.48 -21.82
C ARG A 11 16.44 -7.89 -21.31
N LEU A 12 15.51 -8.03 -20.37
CA LEU A 12 15.21 -9.31 -19.71
C LEU A 12 14.39 -10.26 -20.60
N SER A 13 13.56 -9.74 -21.51
CA SER A 13 12.75 -10.56 -22.42
C SER A 13 13.59 -11.46 -23.32
N LYS A 14 14.83 -11.04 -23.64
CA LYS A 14 15.80 -11.82 -24.41
C LYS A 14 16.21 -13.13 -23.73
N SER A 15 16.04 -13.24 -22.41
CA SER A 15 16.34 -14.44 -21.62
C SER A 15 15.09 -15.01 -20.93
N GLY A 16 13.89 -14.68 -21.43
CA GLY A 16 12.62 -15.17 -20.87
C GLY A 16 12.16 -14.47 -19.59
N GLY A 17 12.83 -13.39 -19.16
CA GLY A 17 12.44 -12.58 -18.01
C GLY A 17 11.56 -11.38 -18.38
N ALA A 18 11.14 -10.62 -17.37
CA ALA A 18 10.41 -9.36 -17.57
C ALA A 18 10.59 -8.41 -16.39
N ALA A 19 10.24 -7.13 -16.62
CA ALA A 19 10.25 -6.09 -15.61
C ALA A 19 8.96 -5.27 -15.69
N TRP A 20 8.51 -4.80 -14.54
CA TRP A 20 7.32 -3.96 -14.38
C TRP A 20 7.53 -2.94 -13.28
N VAL A 21 6.77 -1.85 -13.35
CA VAL A 21 6.44 -1.02 -12.19
C VAL A 21 5.17 -1.60 -11.56
N SER A 22 5.18 -1.77 -10.24
CA SER A 22 3.96 -2.01 -9.46
C SER A 22 3.50 -0.68 -8.89
N VAL A 23 2.27 -0.28 -9.22
CA VAL A 23 1.59 0.86 -8.61
C VAL A 23 0.81 0.33 -7.42
N ASN A 24 1.24 0.75 -6.23
CA ASN A 24 0.76 0.24 -4.96
C ASN A 24 -0.19 1.25 -4.32
N LYS A 25 -1.06 0.73 -3.45
CA LYS A 25 -1.96 1.51 -2.61
C LYS A 25 -1.19 2.37 -1.62
N ALA A 26 -1.81 3.46 -1.16
CA ALA A 26 -1.28 4.31 -0.11
C ALA A 26 -1.27 3.58 1.24
N LEU A 27 -0.12 3.58 1.92
CA LEU A 27 0.11 2.92 3.20
C LEU A 27 0.96 3.81 4.10
N VAL A 28 0.91 3.57 5.40
CA VAL A 28 1.77 4.24 6.36
C VAL A 28 3.19 3.69 6.25
N THR A 29 4.14 4.57 5.98
CA THR A 29 5.57 4.29 5.91
C THR A 29 6.31 5.51 6.44
N ARG A 30 7.59 5.37 6.80
CA ARG A 30 8.41 6.53 7.21
C ARG A 30 8.44 7.64 6.15
N ALA A 31 8.41 7.26 4.87
CA ALA A 31 8.41 8.21 3.76
C ALA A 31 7.03 8.87 3.56
N SER A 32 5.94 8.09 3.57
CA SER A 32 4.59 8.64 3.33
C SER A 32 4.08 9.49 4.48
N ALA A 33 4.47 9.20 5.73
CA ALA A 33 4.03 9.93 6.90
C ALA A 33 4.49 11.40 6.95
N VAL A 34 5.57 11.75 6.23
CA VAL A 34 6.13 13.11 6.23
C VAL A 34 5.69 13.97 5.04
N ILE A 35 4.94 13.40 4.10
CA ILE A 35 4.40 14.15 2.96
C ILE A 35 3.17 14.93 3.44
N PRO A 36 3.10 16.27 3.25
CA PRO A 36 1.92 17.05 3.62
C PRO A 36 0.62 16.46 3.06
N ILE A 37 -0.46 16.52 3.84
CA ILE A 37 -1.83 16.04 3.50
C ILE A 37 -1.97 14.51 3.44
N ILE A 38 -0.91 13.75 3.15
CA ILE A 38 -0.96 12.28 3.04
C ILE A 38 -1.48 11.59 4.31
N PRO A 39 -1.11 12.02 5.55
CA PRO A 39 -1.69 11.43 6.76
C PRO A 39 -3.22 11.52 6.81
N LEU A 40 -3.79 12.66 6.41
CA LEU A 40 -5.24 12.86 6.38
C LEU A 40 -5.90 11.98 5.31
N TYR A 41 -5.32 11.94 4.11
CA TYR A 41 -5.79 11.07 3.03
C TYR A 41 -5.79 9.60 3.42
N ILE A 42 -4.66 9.10 3.94
CA ILE A 42 -4.51 7.69 4.34
C ILE A 42 -5.50 7.35 5.45
N SER A 43 -5.65 8.22 6.46
CA SER A 43 -6.60 7.97 7.56
C SER A 43 -8.05 7.89 7.06
N ALA A 44 -8.46 8.79 6.17
CA ALA A 44 -9.80 8.73 5.57
C ALA A 44 -9.98 7.50 4.66
N LEU A 45 -8.98 7.20 3.82
CA LEU A 45 -8.98 6.05 2.93
C LEU A 45 -9.07 4.73 3.70
N PHE A 46 -8.30 4.58 4.78
CA PHE A 46 -8.30 3.38 5.61
C PHE A 46 -9.69 3.13 6.19
N LYS A 47 -10.33 4.16 6.73
CA LYS A 47 -11.69 4.06 7.26
C LYS A 47 -12.66 3.52 6.19
N VAL A 48 -12.65 4.12 4.99
CA VAL A 48 -13.51 3.70 3.86
C VAL A 48 -13.21 2.27 3.42
N MET A 49 -11.94 1.92 3.25
CA MET A 49 -11.55 0.59 2.80
C MET A 49 -11.84 -0.48 3.86
N LYS A 50 -11.67 -0.19 5.15
CA LYS A 50 -12.03 -1.09 6.27
C LYS A 50 -13.53 -1.34 6.32
N GLU A 51 -14.35 -0.30 6.21
CA GLU A 51 -15.83 -0.43 6.15
C GLU A 51 -16.31 -1.26 4.96
N LYS A 52 -15.54 -1.27 3.86
CA LYS A 52 -15.83 -2.07 2.65
C LYS A 52 -15.14 -3.44 2.64
N GLY A 53 -14.33 -3.78 3.65
CA GLY A 53 -13.58 -5.04 3.70
C GLY A 53 -12.47 -5.16 2.64
N LEU A 54 -11.88 -4.03 2.22
CA LEU A 54 -10.86 -3.94 1.17
C LEU A 54 -9.48 -3.52 1.69
N HIS A 55 -9.37 -3.19 2.97
CA HIS A 55 -8.12 -2.67 3.52
C HIS A 55 -7.04 -3.76 3.56
N GLU A 56 -5.82 -3.37 3.17
CA GLU A 56 -4.62 -4.19 3.14
C GLU A 56 -3.47 -3.38 3.72
N GLY A 57 -2.58 -4.03 4.48
CA GLY A 57 -1.29 -3.51 4.88
C GLY A 57 -0.20 -3.83 3.86
N CYS A 58 1.06 -3.56 4.21
CA CYS A 58 2.21 -3.82 3.34
C CYS A 58 2.33 -5.30 2.94
N ILE A 59 2.09 -6.21 3.90
CA ILE A 59 2.27 -7.64 3.68
C ILE A 59 1.15 -8.24 2.84
N GLU A 60 -0.12 -7.92 3.12
CA GLU A 60 -1.27 -8.38 2.35
C GLU A 60 -1.14 -7.93 0.89
N GLN A 61 -0.76 -6.66 0.69
CA GLN A 61 -0.56 -6.09 -0.62
C GLN A 61 0.52 -6.84 -1.44
N LEU A 62 1.65 -7.17 -0.83
CA LEU A 62 2.70 -7.95 -1.49
C LEU A 62 2.28 -9.40 -1.73
N VAL A 63 1.59 -10.02 -0.78
CA VAL A 63 1.02 -11.36 -0.97
C VAL A 63 0.08 -11.36 -2.17
N ARG A 64 -0.78 -10.37 -2.31
CA ARG A 64 -1.68 -10.22 -3.46
C ARG A 64 -0.94 -9.98 -4.77
N LEU A 65 0.08 -9.12 -4.78
CA LEU A 65 0.97 -8.92 -5.93
C LEU A 65 1.55 -10.24 -6.45
N TYR A 66 2.09 -11.06 -5.54
CA TYR A 66 2.70 -12.34 -5.93
C TYR A 66 1.64 -13.36 -6.35
N LYS A 67 0.62 -13.56 -5.50
CA LYS A 67 -0.37 -14.62 -5.64
C LYS A 67 -1.34 -14.39 -6.78
N GLU A 68 -1.70 -13.14 -7.05
CA GLU A 68 -2.77 -12.79 -8.00
C GLU A 68 -2.29 -12.01 -9.23
N ARG A 69 -1.00 -11.68 -9.33
CA ARG A 69 -0.44 -11.02 -10.53
C ARG A 69 0.75 -11.79 -11.08
N LEU A 70 1.83 -11.93 -10.31
CA LEU A 70 3.10 -12.46 -10.82
C LEU A 70 3.10 -13.98 -11.01
N TYR A 71 2.49 -14.72 -10.10
CA TYR A 71 2.57 -16.20 -10.05
C TYR A 71 1.20 -16.87 -10.13
N VAL A 72 0.33 -16.36 -11.01
CA VAL A 72 -1.03 -16.89 -11.22
C VAL A 72 -1.20 -17.46 -12.62
N GLY A 73 -1.80 -18.65 -12.73
CA GLY A 73 -2.16 -19.27 -14.02
C GLY A 73 -1.00 -19.32 -15.02
N GLU A 74 -1.23 -18.87 -16.25
CA GLU A 74 -0.20 -18.84 -17.30
C GLU A 74 0.97 -17.90 -16.98
N ALA A 75 0.80 -16.90 -16.10
CA ALA A 75 1.86 -15.95 -15.74
C ALA A 75 3.08 -16.64 -15.10
N VAL A 76 2.87 -17.79 -14.46
CA VAL A 76 3.94 -18.61 -13.87
C VAL A 76 4.98 -19.04 -14.90
N GLN A 77 4.56 -19.31 -16.14
CA GLN A 77 5.43 -19.78 -17.22
C GLN A 77 5.66 -18.72 -18.30
N ASN A 78 4.76 -17.75 -18.40
CA ASN A 78 4.80 -16.73 -19.44
C ASN A 78 4.58 -15.34 -18.84
N PRO A 79 5.65 -14.57 -18.59
CA PRO A 79 5.58 -13.20 -18.12
C PRO A 79 4.65 -12.28 -18.93
N SER A 80 4.44 -12.52 -20.23
CA SER A 80 3.52 -11.70 -21.04
C SER A 80 2.05 -11.79 -20.60
N LYS A 81 1.71 -12.76 -19.74
CA LYS A 81 0.36 -12.98 -19.20
C LYS A 81 0.12 -12.29 -17.85
N VAL A 82 1.14 -11.68 -17.25
CA VAL A 82 0.95 -10.86 -16.04
C VAL A 82 0.00 -9.70 -16.38
N PRO A 83 -1.10 -9.52 -15.64
CA PRO A 83 -2.07 -8.46 -15.91
C PRO A 83 -1.47 -7.09 -15.62
N THR A 84 -1.55 -6.18 -16.59
CA THR A 84 -1.07 -4.81 -16.49
C THR A 84 -2.07 -3.82 -17.07
N ASP A 85 -1.92 -2.54 -16.73
CA ASP A 85 -2.61 -1.47 -17.44
C ASP A 85 -2.00 -1.20 -18.84
N SER A 86 -2.54 -0.19 -19.54
CA SER A 86 -2.10 0.21 -20.88
C SER A 86 -0.65 0.69 -20.94
N GLU A 87 -0.06 1.09 -19.80
CA GLU A 87 1.32 1.55 -19.69
C GLU A 87 2.26 0.43 -19.20
N ARG A 88 1.77 -0.81 -19.13
CA ARG A 88 2.53 -1.99 -18.67
C ARG A 88 2.91 -1.91 -17.18
N ARG A 89 2.05 -1.33 -16.35
CA ARG A 89 2.21 -1.33 -14.89
C ARG A 89 1.29 -2.37 -14.26
N ILE A 90 1.78 -3.03 -13.21
CA ILE A 90 0.93 -3.87 -12.38
C ILE A 90 0.15 -2.95 -11.45
N ARG A 91 -1.18 -3.09 -11.43
CA ARG A 91 -2.07 -2.30 -10.57
C ARG A 91 -2.47 -3.13 -9.36
N ILE A 92 -1.96 -2.70 -8.22
CA ILE A 92 -2.29 -3.23 -6.89
C ILE A 92 -2.96 -2.14 -6.04
N ASP A 93 -2.92 -0.90 -6.49
CA ASP A 93 -3.80 0.19 -6.06
C ASP A 93 -5.25 0.04 -6.57
N ASP A 94 -5.56 -0.99 -7.34
CA ASP A 94 -6.86 -1.20 -8.00
C ASP A 94 -8.07 -1.15 -7.06
N TRP A 95 -7.95 -1.67 -5.84
CA TRP A 95 -9.03 -1.57 -4.85
C TRP A 95 -9.18 -0.17 -4.25
N GLU A 96 -8.07 0.54 -4.03
CA GLU A 96 -8.07 1.94 -3.60
C GLU A 96 -8.64 2.86 -4.68
N MET A 97 -8.35 2.57 -5.94
CA MET A 97 -8.74 3.39 -7.09
C MET A 97 -10.17 3.15 -7.59
N ARG A 98 -10.95 2.27 -6.95
CA ARG A 98 -12.37 2.11 -7.26
C ARG A 98 -13.13 3.42 -7.07
N ASP A 99 -14.03 3.73 -7.99
CA ASP A 99 -14.83 4.96 -7.97
C ASP A 99 -15.59 5.16 -6.65
N ASP A 100 -16.13 4.07 -6.08
CA ASP A 100 -16.89 4.12 -4.83
C ASP A 100 -16.01 4.34 -3.59
N VAL A 101 -14.73 3.95 -3.66
CA VAL A 101 -13.73 4.23 -2.61
C VAL A 101 -13.27 5.67 -2.73
N GLN A 102 -12.81 6.09 -3.90
CA GLN A 102 -12.29 7.44 -4.14
C GLN A 102 -13.33 8.53 -3.87
N ARG A 103 -14.59 8.33 -4.30
CA ARG A 103 -15.68 9.28 -4.04
C ARG A 103 -15.95 9.45 -2.55
N GLU A 104 -16.02 8.34 -1.82
CA GLU A 104 -16.29 8.36 -0.37
C GLU A 104 -15.11 8.96 0.40
N THR A 105 -13.88 8.59 0.05
CA THR A 105 -12.66 9.17 0.66
C THR A 105 -12.60 10.67 0.44
N LYS A 106 -12.87 11.15 -0.78
CA LYS A 106 -12.94 12.59 -1.09
C LYS A 106 -14.02 13.30 -0.27
N ALA A 107 -15.23 12.74 -0.21
CA ALA A 107 -16.33 13.32 0.56
C ALA A 107 -15.99 13.44 2.05
N ARG A 108 -15.32 12.43 2.63
CA ARG A 108 -14.84 12.48 4.02
C ARG A 108 -13.78 13.55 4.21
N MET A 109 -12.78 13.60 3.33
CA MET A 109 -11.72 14.62 3.40
C MET A 109 -12.29 16.04 3.35
N GLU A 110 -13.31 16.29 2.54
CA GLU A 110 -13.99 17.59 2.43
C GLU A 110 -14.85 17.92 3.67
N ALA A 111 -15.36 16.91 4.37
CA ALA A 111 -16.22 17.07 5.55
C ALA A 111 -15.47 17.05 6.89
N ILE A 112 -14.19 16.69 6.90
CA ILE A 112 -13.39 16.60 8.13
C ILE A 112 -13.22 17.98 8.76
N THR A 113 -13.51 18.03 10.05
CA THR A 113 -13.21 19.14 10.97
C THR A 113 -12.45 18.57 12.18
N GLU A 114 -11.94 19.45 13.05
CA GLU A 114 -11.24 19.02 14.26
C GLU A 114 -12.14 18.18 15.18
N GLU A 115 -13.44 18.50 15.24
CA GLU A 115 -14.41 17.84 16.12
C GLU A 115 -14.83 16.46 15.63
N ASN A 116 -14.77 16.19 14.33
CA ASN A 116 -15.28 14.95 13.73
C ASN A 116 -14.19 14.04 13.13
N LEU A 117 -12.92 14.44 13.23
CA LEU A 117 -11.77 13.76 12.61
C LEU A 117 -11.74 12.26 12.94
N PHE A 118 -11.86 11.90 14.22
CA PHE A 118 -11.80 10.49 14.68
C PHE A 118 -13.02 9.66 14.26
N THR A 119 -14.11 10.31 13.85
CA THR A 119 -15.31 9.64 13.35
C THR A 119 -15.18 9.35 11.86
N LEU A 120 -14.71 10.32 11.08
CA LEU A 120 -14.65 10.24 9.62
C LEU A 120 -13.35 9.59 9.11
N ALA A 121 -12.29 9.58 9.89
CA ALA A 121 -11.00 9.02 9.53
C ALA A 121 -10.50 8.02 10.58
N ASP A 122 -9.68 7.08 10.14
CA ASP A 122 -9.06 6.07 10.98
C ASP A 122 -7.71 6.55 11.53
N VAL A 123 -7.77 7.54 12.42
CA VAL A 123 -6.58 8.14 13.04
C VAL A 123 -5.86 7.15 13.95
N GLU A 124 -6.62 6.30 14.66
CA GLU A 124 -6.05 5.27 15.54
C GLU A 124 -5.28 4.22 14.74
N GLY A 125 -5.86 3.71 13.65
CA GLY A 125 -5.16 2.79 12.76
C GLY A 125 -3.92 3.42 12.12
N PHE A 126 -4.01 4.67 11.66
CA PHE A 126 -2.84 5.37 11.13
C PHE A 126 -1.73 5.50 12.18
N LYS A 127 -2.07 5.87 13.42
CA LYS A 127 -1.11 6.03 14.52
C LYS A 127 -0.46 4.69 14.87
N HIS A 128 -1.26 3.62 14.94
CA HIS A 128 -0.77 2.27 15.18
C HIS A 128 0.27 1.86 14.13
N ASP A 129 -0.09 1.93 12.83
CA ASP A 129 0.82 1.56 11.74
C ASP A 129 2.08 2.44 11.72
N PHE A 130 1.96 3.72 12.08
CA PHE A 130 3.09 4.63 12.20
C PHE A 130 4.04 4.19 13.33
N LEU A 131 3.51 3.86 14.50
CA LEU A 131 4.30 3.40 15.64
C LEU A 131 4.95 2.04 15.35
N GLU A 132 4.19 1.12 14.74
CA GLU A 132 4.67 -0.21 14.37
C GLU A 132 5.87 -0.12 13.40
N ALA A 133 5.82 0.79 12.42
CA ALA A 133 6.93 1.04 11.49
C ALA A 133 8.22 1.58 12.17
N HIS A 134 8.13 1.98 13.43
CA HIS A 134 9.24 2.42 14.28
C HIS A 134 9.54 1.45 15.43
N GLY A 135 8.87 0.30 15.50
CA GLY A 135 9.07 -0.72 16.53
C GLY A 135 8.26 -0.50 17.81
N PHE A 136 7.26 0.39 17.79
CA PHE A 136 6.37 0.68 18.92
C PHE A 136 4.97 0.13 18.67
N ASP A 137 4.17 -0.03 19.74
CA ASP A 137 2.80 -0.55 19.66
C ASP A 137 2.67 -1.93 18.97
N VAL A 138 3.73 -2.74 19.04
CA VAL A 138 3.79 -4.09 18.47
C VAL A 138 3.22 -5.09 19.49
N ALA A 139 2.22 -5.87 19.06
CA ALA A 139 1.61 -6.88 19.91
C ALA A 139 2.63 -7.94 20.36
N GLY A 140 2.65 -8.24 21.67
CA GLY A 140 3.52 -9.25 22.26
C GLY A 140 4.93 -8.79 22.63
N VAL A 141 5.26 -7.51 22.41
CA VAL A 141 6.51 -6.90 22.89
C VAL A 141 6.31 -6.39 24.32
N ASP A 142 7.24 -6.73 25.21
CA ASP A 142 7.33 -6.16 26.56
C ASP A 142 8.08 -4.82 26.49
N TYR A 143 7.34 -3.72 26.51
CA TYR A 143 7.90 -2.36 26.44
C TYR A 143 8.48 -1.88 27.79
N GLU A 144 8.29 -2.61 28.88
CA GLU A 144 8.89 -2.30 30.19
C GLU A 144 10.23 -3.02 30.41
N ALA A 145 10.59 -3.96 29.53
CA ALA A 145 11.87 -4.64 29.59
C ALA A 145 13.03 -3.70 29.20
N ASP A 146 14.12 -3.77 29.95
CA ASP A 146 15.36 -3.07 29.59
C ASP A 146 15.91 -3.58 28.26
N VAL A 147 16.25 -2.65 27.37
CA VAL A 147 16.87 -2.95 26.06
C VAL A 147 18.20 -2.19 25.97
N ASP A 148 19.28 -2.90 25.66
CA ASP A 148 20.58 -2.28 25.38
C ASP A 148 20.66 -1.87 23.89
N PRO A 149 20.59 -0.56 23.57
CA PRO A 149 20.64 -0.08 22.18
C PRO A 149 21.99 -0.30 21.50
N SER A 150 23.05 -0.67 22.22
CA SER A 150 24.37 -0.97 21.64
C SER A 150 24.47 -2.39 21.06
N THR A 151 23.47 -3.24 21.30
CA THR A 151 23.45 -4.65 20.89
C THR A 151 22.55 -4.96 19.69
N ILE A 152 21.93 -3.93 19.11
CA ILE A 152 20.96 -3.99 17.99
C ILE A 152 21.62 -3.56 16.67
#